data_AF-X7FCS4-F1
#
_entry.id   AF-X7FCS4-F1
#
_cell.length_a   1.000
_cell.length_b   1.000
_cell.length_c   1.000
_cell.angle_alpha   90.00
_cell.angle_beta   90.00
_cell.angle_gamma   90.00
#
_symmetry.space_group_name_H-M   'P 1'
#
loop_
_entity.id
_entity.type
_entity.pdbx_description
1 polymer ?
#
loop_
_entity_poly.entity_id
_entity_poly.type
_entity_poly.pdbx_seq_one_letter_code
_entity_poly.pdbx_strand_id
1 'polypeptide(L)'
;MPRTTRRIVLTETPRIPWDGLVLGWGAMLPFAALAGIAWGAGEPWPGLAREAARLWAGAILIFLSGVRRGLSFRTEGGPRAAQLVTFAVLFLSGAAILVLPPDWALPLGSLALAALAVADPLAARSGAAPHYFARLRPAQMGVAALAVAACWAATG
;
A
#
# COMPACT_ATOMS: atom_id res chain seq x y z
N MET A 1 -17.94 23.73 -27.68
CA MET A 1 -16.93 22.69 -27.97
C MET A 1 -17.63 21.34 -28.04
N PRO A 2 -17.45 20.55 -29.11
CA PRO A 2 -18.08 19.22 -29.18
C PRO A 2 -17.48 18.32 -28.09
N ARG A 3 -18.34 17.68 -27.30
CA ARG A 3 -17.93 16.68 -26.30
C ARG A 3 -17.47 15.43 -27.05
N THR A 4 -16.16 15.26 -27.21
CA THR A 4 -15.56 14.02 -27.71
C THR A 4 -15.75 12.93 -26.66
N THR A 5 -16.74 12.06 -26.87
CA THR A 5 -17.00 10.92 -25.99
C THR A 5 -16.03 9.78 -26.32
N ARG A 6 -15.36 9.22 -25.31
CA ARG A 6 -14.50 8.03 -25.43
C ARG A 6 -15.11 6.85 -24.69
N ARG A 7 -15.20 5.69 -25.34
CA ARG A 7 -15.60 4.41 -24.71
C ARG A 7 -14.37 3.55 -24.43
N ILE A 8 -14.32 2.91 -23.27
CA ILE A 8 -13.28 1.94 -22.87
C ILE A 8 -13.99 0.65 -22.48
N VAL A 9 -13.55 -0.49 -23.01
CA VAL A 9 -14.01 -1.83 -22.61
C VAL A 9 -12.83 -2.50 -21.91
N LEU A 10 -13.03 -2.89 -20.64
CA LEU A 10 -12.03 -3.56 -19.81
C LEU A 10 -12.46 -5.01 -19.59
N THR A 11 -11.54 -5.93 -19.86
CA THR A 11 -11.70 -7.35 -19.51
C THR A 11 -10.69 -7.67 -18.42
N GLU A 12 -11.19 -8.17 -17.29
CA GLU A 12 -10.36 -8.49 -16.13
C GLU A 12 -10.42 -9.98 -15.82
N THR A 13 -9.33 -10.50 -15.24
CA THR A 13 -9.23 -11.89 -14.79
C THR A 13 -8.90 -11.93 -13.29
N PRO A 14 -9.42 -12.93 -12.55
CA PRO A 14 -9.02 -13.14 -11.16
C PRO A 14 -7.60 -13.72 -11.02
N ARG A 15 -6.97 -14.16 -12.13
CA ARG A 15 -5.57 -14.61 -12.13
C ARG A 15 -4.67 -13.40 -11.91
N ILE A 16 -3.73 -13.50 -10.97
CA ILE A 16 -2.74 -12.45 -10.73
C ILE A 16 -1.80 -12.42 -11.95
N PRO A 17 -1.68 -11.28 -12.65
CA PRO A 17 -0.78 -11.16 -13.78
C PRO A 17 0.68 -11.14 -13.30
N TRP A 18 1.61 -11.51 -14.18
CA TRP A 18 3.01 -11.72 -13.78
C TRP A 18 3.69 -10.44 -13.32
N ASP A 19 3.47 -9.34 -14.02
CA ASP A 19 3.90 -8.00 -13.63
C ASP A 19 3.32 -7.59 -12.26
N GLY A 20 2.05 -7.90 -12.00
CA GLY A 20 1.40 -7.69 -10.71
C GLY A 20 2.04 -8.50 -9.56
N LEU A 21 2.52 -9.71 -9.84
CA LEU A 21 3.30 -10.50 -8.87
C LEU A 21 4.67 -9.88 -8.62
N VAL A 22 5.44 -9.61 -9.68
CA VAL A 22 6.83 -9.15 -9.57
C VAL A 22 6.89 -7.75 -8.97
N LEU A 23 6.14 -6.79 -9.52
CA LEU A 23 6.16 -5.40 -9.04
C LEU A 23 5.42 -5.27 -7.71
N GLY A 24 4.35 -6.04 -7.52
CA GLY A 24 3.61 -6.07 -6.26
C GLY A 24 4.48 -6.56 -5.10
N TRP A 25 5.03 -7.76 -5.20
CA TRP A 25 5.87 -8.31 -4.13
C TRP A 25 7.23 -7.63 -4.05
N GLY A 26 7.80 -7.22 -5.19
CA GLY A 26 9.06 -6.47 -5.24
C GLY A 26 9.03 -5.21 -4.37
N ALA A 27 7.91 -4.48 -4.37
CA ALA A 27 7.74 -3.30 -3.51
C ALA A 27 7.65 -3.63 -2.00
N MET A 28 7.35 -4.88 -1.61
CA MET A 28 7.26 -5.30 -0.22
C MET A 28 8.57 -5.87 0.33
N LEU A 29 9.46 -6.37 -0.55
CA LEU A 29 10.77 -6.94 -0.17
C LEU A 29 11.61 -6.02 0.74
N PRO A 30 11.66 -4.69 0.51
CA PRO A 30 12.40 -3.80 1.41
C PRO A 30 11.96 -3.90 2.86
N PHE A 31 10.66 -4.05 3.15
CA PHE A 31 10.21 -4.18 4.54
C PHE A 31 10.76 -5.44 5.22
N ALA A 32 10.75 -6.58 4.51
CA ALA A 32 11.28 -7.83 5.06
C ALA A 32 12.79 -7.76 5.28
N ALA A 33 13.54 -7.18 4.33
CA ALA A 33 14.98 -6.99 4.48
C ALA A 33 15.32 -6.05 5.64
N LEU A 34 14.60 -4.92 5.76
CA LEU A 34 14.80 -3.95 6.84
C LEU A 34 14.42 -4.53 8.20
N ALA A 35 13.39 -5.36 8.28
CA ALA A 35 13.07 -6.09 9.50
C ALA A 35 14.21 -7.04 9.90
N GLY A 36 14.78 -7.78 8.94
CA GLY A 36 15.94 -8.64 9.19
C GLY A 36 17.15 -7.86 9.71
N ILE A 37 17.44 -6.69 9.11
CA ILE A 37 18.53 -5.81 9.57
C ILE A 37 18.26 -5.26 10.97
N ALA A 38 17.02 -4.84 11.24
CA ALA A 38 16.63 -4.26 12.52
C ALA A 38 16.84 -5.21 13.71
N TRP A 39 16.72 -6.52 13.49
CA TRP A 39 16.91 -7.55 14.50
C TRP A 39 18.28 -8.24 14.48
N GLY A 40 18.94 -8.29 13.32
CA GLY A 40 20.12 -9.12 13.11
C GLY A 40 21.46 -8.38 13.05
N ALA A 41 21.44 -7.04 12.95
CA ALA A 41 22.65 -6.23 12.82
C ALA A 41 22.96 -5.47 14.12
N GLY A 42 24.25 -5.23 14.39
CA GLY A 42 24.68 -4.36 15.48
C GLY A 42 24.48 -2.88 15.16
N GLU A 43 24.67 -2.01 16.16
CA GLU A 43 24.62 -0.56 15.95
C GLU A 43 25.59 -0.09 14.86
N PRO A 44 25.22 0.90 14.00
CA PRO A 44 24.01 1.75 14.03
C PRO A 44 22.85 1.23 13.17
N TRP A 45 22.92 -0.01 12.69
CA TRP A 45 22.06 -0.53 11.63
C TRP A 45 20.57 -0.63 12.00
N PRO A 46 20.18 -1.00 13.25
CA PRO A 46 18.78 -1.04 13.64
C PRO A 46 18.08 0.31 13.50
N GLY A 47 18.70 1.39 13.97
CA GLY A 47 18.15 2.75 13.83
C GLY A 47 17.95 3.15 12.36
N LEU A 48 18.95 2.90 11.51
CA LEU A 48 18.86 3.17 10.07
C LEU A 48 17.78 2.34 9.39
N ALA A 49 17.65 1.06 9.75
CA ALA A 49 16.65 0.17 9.16
C ALA A 49 15.23 0.63 9.50
N ARG A 50 15.01 1.08 10.73
CA ARG A 50 13.73 1.64 11.18
C ARG A 50 13.38 2.92 10.45
N GLU A 51 14.34 3.81 10.26
CA GLU A 51 14.12 5.04 9.49
C GLU A 51 13.85 4.77 8.00
N ALA A 52 14.61 3.87 7.39
CA ALA A 52 14.35 3.44 6.02
C ALA A 52 12.96 2.81 5.88
N ALA A 53 12.53 1.99 6.86
CA ALA A 53 11.20 1.38 6.85
C ALA A 53 10.09 2.43 6.97
N ARG A 54 10.30 3.47 7.78
CA ARG A 54 9.38 4.61 7.88
C ARG A 54 9.23 5.34 6.55
N LEU A 55 10.35 5.74 5.94
CA LEU A 55 10.34 6.44 4.66
C LEU A 55 9.69 5.60 3.56
N TRP A 56 10.00 4.30 3.52
CA TRP A 56 9.41 3.37 2.55
C TRP A 56 7.90 3.19 2.77
N ALA A 57 7.43 3.06 4.02
CA ALA A 57 6.01 3.00 4.33
C ALA A 57 5.25 4.25 3.87
N GLY A 58 5.79 5.44 4.15
CA GLY A 58 5.22 6.71 3.70
C GLY A 58 5.11 6.77 2.17
N ALA A 59 6.20 6.43 1.47
CA ALA A 59 6.25 6.41 0.02
C ALA A 59 5.23 5.42 -0.60
N ILE A 60 5.13 4.20 -0.05
CA ILE A 60 4.19 3.19 -0.52
C ILE A 60 2.74 3.65 -0.32
N LEU A 61 2.37 4.23 0.82
CA LEU A 61 1.01 4.71 1.04
C LEU A 61 0.63 5.86 0.11
N ILE A 62 1.55 6.81 -0.13
CA ILE A 62 1.34 7.90 -1.10
C ILE A 62 1.20 7.34 -2.53
N PHE A 63 2.05 6.38 -2.91
CA PHE A 63 1.93 5.71 -4.21
C PHE A 63 0.57 5.00 -4.36
N LEU A 64 0.16 4.22 -3.37
CA LEU A 64 -1.12 3.49 -3.38
C LEU A 64 -2.32 4.45 -3.36
N SER A 65 -2.20 5.60 -2.70
CA SER A 65 -3.17 6.69 -2.80
C SER A 65 -3.32 7.16 -4.27
N GLY A 66 -2.21 7.42 -4.95
CA GLY A 66 -2.20 7.75 -6.39
C GLY A 66 -2.86 6.67 -7.24
N VAL A 67 -2.56 5.39 -7.00
CA VAL A 67 -3.20 4.26 -7.68
C VAL A 67 -4.71 4.27 -7.46
N ARG A 68 -5.16 4.48 -6.22
CA ARG A 68 -6.59 4.56 -5.87
C ARG A 68 -7.30 5.69 -6.59
N ARG A 69 -6.67 6.86 -6.65
CA ARG A 69 -7.21 8.02 -7.39
C ARG A 69 -7.26 7.76 -8.89
N GLY A 70 -6.23 7.11 -9.43
CA GLY A 70 -6.15 6.73 -10.83
C GLY A 70 -7.25 5.74 -11.24
N LEU A 71 -7.51 4.73 -10.40
CA LEU A 71 -8.58 3.76 -10.61
C LEU A 71 -9.97 4.42 -10.61
N SER A 72 -10.19 5.41 -9.74
CA SER A 72 -11.51 6.04 -9.63
C SER A 72 -11.96 6.82 -10.87
N PHE A 73 -11.02 7.27 -11.71
CA PHE A 73 -11.35 7.90 -13.00
C PHE A 73 -12.01 6.96 -14.00
N ARG A 74 -11.80 5.64 -13.84
CA ARG A 74 -12.33 4.60 -14.74
C ARG A 74 -13.54 3.88 -14.15
N THR A 75 -14.03 4.32 -12.98
CA THR A 75 -15.25 3.80 -12.39
C THR A 75 -16.46 4.25 -13.22
N GLU A 76 -17.34 3.31 -13.55
CA GLU A 76 -18.61 3.61 -14.23
C GLU A 76 -19.46 4.59 -13.38
N GLY A 77 -19.98 5.63 -14.02
CA GLY A 77 -20.67 6.73 -13.32
C GLY A 77 -19.76 7.72 -12.59
N GLY A 78 -18.44 7.54 -12.65
CA GLY A 78 -17.44 8.42 -12.05
C GLY A 78 -16.93 7.96 -10.68
N PRO A 79 -16.01 8.72 -10.06
CA PRO A 79 -15.42 8.37 -8.76
C PRO A 79 -16.47 8.23 -7.66
N ARG A 80 -16.45 7.08 -6.96
CA ARG A 80 -17.30 6.88 -5.77
C ARG A 80 -16.72 7.63 -4.57
N ALA A 81 -17.57 8.12 -3.68
CA ALA A 81 -17.16 8.80 -2.44
C ALA A 81 -16.16 7.96 -1.62
N ALA A 82 -16.41 6.65 -1.49
CA ALA A 82 -15.50 5.73 -0.81
C ALA A 82 -14.08 5.73 -1.42
N GLN A 83 -13.95 5.82 -2.76
CA GLN A 83 -12.64 5.88 -3.41
C GLN A 83 -11.90 7.18 -3.10
N LEU A 84 -12.62 8.31 -3.00
CA LEU A 84 -12.04 9.61 -2.64
C LEU A 84 -11.61 9.65 -1.18
N VAL A 85 -12.41 9.09 -0.28
CA VAL A 85 -12.07 8.95 1.14
C VAL A 85 -10.84 8.06 1.30
N THR A 86 -10.82 6.87 0.69
CA THR A 86 -9.65 5.98 0.74
C THR A 86 -8.40 6.65 0.17
N PHE A 87 -8.52 7.36 -0.97
CA PHE A 87 -7.43 8.16 -1.52
C PHE A 87 -6.87 9.16 -0.50
N ALA A 88 -7.74 9.97 0.11
CA ALA A 88 -7.34 11.01 1.05
C ALA A 88 -6.73 10.42 2.31
N VAL A 89 -7.32 9.37 2.88
CA VAL A 89 -6.80 8.66 4.06
C VAL A 89 -5.40 8.13 3.77
N LEU A 90 -5.19 7.42 2.65
CA LEU A 90 -3.88 6.88 2.30
C LEU A 90 -2.84 7.99 2.08
N PHE A 91 -3.23 9.08 1.42
CA PHE A 91 -2.33 10.22 1.20
C PHE A 91 -1.91 10.86 2.52
N LEU A 92 -2.87 11.17 3.37
CA LEU A 92 -2.63 11.81 4.67
C LEU A 92 -1.87 10.90 5.61
N SER A 93 -2.17 9.60 5.66
CA SER A 93 -1.40 8.62 6.43
C SER A 93 0.04 8.53 5.93
N GLY A 94 0.26 8.44 4.62
CA GLY A 94 1.61 8.42 4.05
C GLY A 94 2.38 9.71 4.34
N ALA A 95 1.76 10.87 4.18
CA ALA A 95 2.34 12.16 4.53
C ALA A 95 2.66 12.28 6.02
N ALA A 96 1.76 11.82 6.90
CA ALA A 96 1.98 11.79 8.35
C ALA A 96 3.18 10.91 8.73
N ILE A 97 3.31 9.72 8.13
CA ILE A 97 4.46 8.83 8.35
C ILE A 97 5.79 9.50 7.99
N LEU A 98 5.81 10.33 6.95
CA LEU A 98 7.04 11.04 6.52
C LEU A 98 7.47 12.16 7.49
N VAL A 99 6.57 12.68 8.31
CA VAL A 99 6.88 13.76 9.27
C VAL A 99 6.96 13.28 10.73
N LEU A 100 6.28 12.19 11.07
CA LEU A 100 6.33 11.59 12.40
C LEU A 100 7.66 10.85 12.63
N PRO A 101 8.15 10.76 13.88
CA PRO A 101 9.29 9.91 14.21
C PRO A 101 8.91 8.41 14.11
N PRO A 102 9.88 7.49 13.95
CA PRO A 102 9.63 6.06 13.75
C PRO A 102 8.70 5.40 14.76
N ASP A 103 8.77 5.79 16.03
CA ASP A 103 7.96 5.20 17.11
C ASP A 103 6.46 5.42 16.92
N TRP A 104 6.07 6.51 16.25
CA TRP A 104 4.68 6.79 15.89
C TRP A 104 4.36 6.39 14.45
N ALA A 105 5.34 6.54 13.56
CA ALA A 105 5.15 6.34 12.13
C ALA A 105 5.06 4.85 11.73
N LEU A 106 5.88 3.98 12.33
CA LEU A 106 5.87 2.54 12.01
C LEU A 106 4.58 1.82 12.46
N PRO A 107 4.03 2.02 13.68
CA PRO A 107 2.76 1.39 14.04
C PRO A 107 1.60 1.92 13.18
N LEU A 108 1.60 3.23 12.85
CA LEU A 108 0.63 3.79 11.91
C LEU A 108 0.75 3.15 10.51
N GLY A 109 1.99 2.98 10.02
CA GLY A 109 2.26 2.32 8.74
C GLY A 109 1.83 0.87 8.71
N SER A 110 2.12 0.12 9.78
CA SER A 110 1.67 -1.26 9.95
C SER A 110 0.14 -1.35 9.92
N LEU A 111 -0.56 -0.49 10.68
CA LEU A 111 -2.02 -0.45 10.70
C LEU A 111 -2.62 -0.09 9.33
N ALA A 112 -2.05 0.91 8.65
CA ALA A 112 -2.52 1.33 7.33
C ALA A 112 -2.35 0.21 6.28
N LEU A 113 -1.22 -0.51 6.29
CA LEU A 113 -1.00 -1.68 5.43
C LEU A 113 -1.96 -2.82 5.80
N ALA A 114 -2.15 -3.11 7.09
CA ALA A 114 -3.11 -4.12 7.53
C ALA A 114 -4.54 -3.78 7.09
N ALA A 115 -4.94 -2.51 7.17
CA ALA A 115 -6.23 -2.06 6.67
C ALA A 115 -6.38 -2.28 5.16
N LEU A 116 -5.32 -2.08 4.37
CA LEU A 116 -5.31 -2.37 2.93
C LEU A 116 -5.44 -3.87 2.61
N ALA A 117 -4.96 -4.75 3.49
CA ALA A 117 -5.15 -6.20 3.35
C ALA A 117 -6.65 -6.59 3.32
N VAL A 118 -7.52 -5.75 3.88
CA VAL A 118 -8.98 -5.93 3.92
C VAL A 118 -9.71 -5.03 2.92
N ALA A 119 -9.36 -3.73 2.89
CA ALA A 119 -10.03 -2.75 2.05
C ALA A 119 -9.83 -3.02 0.56
N ASP A 120 -8.65 -3.50 0.14
CA ASP A 120 -8.39 -3.77 -1.26
C ASP A 120 -9.21 -4.93 -1.84
N PRO A 121 -9.33 -6.08 -1.17
CA PRO A 121 -10.25 -7.13 -1.59
C PRO A 121 -11.71 -6.69 -1.67
N LEU A 122 -12.18 -5.88 -0.72
CA LEU A 122 -13.56 -5.35 -0.76
C LEU A 122 -13.77 -4.42 -1.96
N ALA A 123 -12.78 -3.58 -2.26
CA ALA A 123 -12.83 -2.72 -3.44
C ALA A 123 -12.80 -3.54 -4.74
N ALA A 124 -12.01 -4.63 -4.80
CA ALA A 124 -11.97 -5.52 -5.95
C ALA A 124 -13.30 -6.24 -6.18
N ARG A 125 -13.96 -6.70 -5.11
CA ARG A 125 -15.29 -7.34 -5.19
C ARG A 125 -16.40 -6.39 -5.64
N SER A 126 -16.25 -5.09 -5.39
CA SER A 126 -17.22 -4.06 -5.78
C SER A 126 -16.91 -3.37 -7.13
N GLY A 127 -15.92 -3.88 -7.88
CA GLY A 127 -15.50 -3.34 -9.17
C GLY A 127 -14.76 -2.01 -9.10
N ALA A 128 -14.32 -1.60 -7.90
CA ALA A 128 -13.58 -0.34 -7.68
C ALA A 128 -12.05 -0.51 -7.77
N ALA A 129 -11.57 -1.75 -7.96
CA ALA A 129 -10.17 -2.12 -8.16
C ALA A 129 -10.09 -3.42 -8.99
N PRO A 130 -8.91 -3.75 -9.56
CA PRO A 130 -8.75 -4.97 -10.35
C PRO A 130 -9.13 -6.25 -9.59
N HIS A 131 -9.84 -7.17 -10.23
CA HIS A 131 -10.32 -8.39 -9.57
C HIS A 131 -9.23 -9.22 -8.86
N TYR A 132 -8.03 -9.30 -9.42
CA TYR A 132 -6.94 -10.07 -8.82
C TYR A 132 -6.45 -9.51 -7.47
N PHE A 133 -6.76 -8.25 -7.13
CA PHE A 133 -6.44 -7.68 -5.82
C PHE A 133 -7.12 -8.45 -4.68
N ALA A 134 -8.30 -9.03 -4.92
CA ALA A 134 -8.99 -9.85 -3.93
C ALA A 134 -8.19 -11.08 -3.48
N ARG A 135 -7.24 -11.55 -4.30
CA ARG A 135 -6.36 -12.68 -4.00
C ARG A 135 -4.96 -12.24 -3.58
N LEU A 136 -4.40 -11.21 -4.23
CA LEU A 136 -3.04 -10.76 -3.99
C LEU A 136 -2.90 -9.98 -2.67
N ARG A 137 -3.80 -9.03 -2.42
CA ARG A 137 -3.62 -8.00 -1.38
C ARG A 137 -3.65 -8.51 0.06
N PRO A 138 -4.45 -9.53 0.44
CA PRO A 138 -4.45 -10.03 1.81
C PRO A 138 -3.05 -10.48 2.26
N ALA A 139 -2.42 -11.36 1.48
CA ALA A 139 -1.08 -11.86 1.77
C ALA A 139 -0.03 -10.76 1.60
N GLN A 140 -0.08 -10.01 0.50
CA GLN A 140 0.91 -8.98 0.19
C GLN A 140 0.97 -7.88 1.25
N MET A 141 -0.18 -7.29 1.60
CA MET A 141 -0.23 -6.21 2.59
C MET A 141 -0.09 -6.73 4.01
N GLY A 142 -0.57 -7.96 4.30
CA GLY A 142 -0.39 -8.60 5.60
C GLY A 142 1.08 -8.86 5.91
N VAL A 143 1.85 -9.42 4.98
CA VAL A 143 3.30 -9.61 5.14
C VAL A 143 4.01 -8.27 5.33
N ALA A 144 3.64 -7.24 4.55
CA ALA A 144 4.22 -5.91 4.70
C ALA A 144 3.91 -5.30 6.07
N ALA A 145 2.67 -5.41 6.55
CA ALA A 145 2.26 -4.90 7.86
C ALA A 145 3.02 -5.59 9.01
N LEU A 146 3.19 -6.90 8.94
CA LEU A 146 3.96 -7.67 9.92
C LEU A 146 5.45 -7.30 9.88
N ALA A 147 6.03 -7.11 8.70
CA ALA A 147 7.43 -6.69 8.57
C ALA A 147 7.66 -5.27 9.13
N VAL A 148 6.75 -4.33 8.86
CA VAL A 148 6.80 -2.98 9.46
C VAL A 148 6.61 -3.04 10.97
N ALA A 149 5.71 -3.90 11.48
CA ALA A 149 5.55 -4.12 12.91
C ALA A 149 6.82 -4.71 13.55
N ALA A 150 7.54 -5.61 12.85
CA ALA A 150 8.81 -6.13 13.30
C ALA A 150 9.88 -5.05 13.38
N CYS A 151 9.97 -4.14 12.40
CA CYS A 151 10.85 -2.97 12.49
C CYS A 151 10.48 -2.06 13.69
N TRP A 152 9.19 -1.90 13.98
CA TRP A 152 8.75 -1.14 15.15
C TRP A 152 9.16 -1.81 16.45
N ALA A 153 8.97 -3.13 16.58
CA ALA A 153 9.28 -3.88 17.79
C ALA A 153 10.78 -4.04 18.07
N ALA A 154 11.65 -3.78 17.10
CA ALA A 154 13.11 -3.79 17.27
C ALA A 154 13.65 -2.62 18.11
N THR A 155 12.80 -1.92 18.87
CA THR A 155 13.14 -0.83 19.81
C THR A 155 13.90 -1.28 21.07
N GLY A 156 14.63 -2.40 21.01
CA GLY A 156 15.40 -2.95 22.14
C GLY A 156 16.84 -2.49 22.12
#